data_AF-A0AA90Q970-F1
#
_entry.id   AF-A0AA90Q970-F1
#
_cell.length_a   1.000
_cell.length_b   1.000
_cell.length_c   1.000
_cell.angle_alpha   90.00
_cell.angle_beta   90.00
_cell.angle_gamma   90.00
#
_symmetry.space_group_name_H-M   'P 1'
#
loop_
_entity.id
_entity.type
_entity.pdbx_description
1 polymer ?
#
loop_
_entity_poly.entity_id
_entity_poly.type
_entity_poly.pdbx_seq_one_letter_code
_entity_poly.pdbx_strand_id
1 'polypeptide(L)'
;MNNFAFPLIRGAALALLAAGLGACSNSLLPTSMAPVVPATVSLEQAELKLEQVRTQRAATEARYANSEVTCYERFFVNDCLDEAREYRRVTLSYLNAVEDEAKHFQRKASADARDVAVAESVRAAEAEEARMAANPAPVRVEAPPKVKAPSKKPTLEARKAAQAAKLARIAQEEKAAVPERAANAEAFAQKRIDSEKRQRKVEEKKAASAKKAEKAAQDAAAAAQPKEVKISK
;
A
#
# COMPACT_ATOMS: atom_id res chain seq x y z
N MET A 1 -59.59 41.60 30.31
CA MET A 1 -58.81 40.38 30.59
C MET A 1 -59.24 39.34 29.57
N ASN A 2 -58.34 38.89 28.70
CA ASN A 2 -58.36 37.59 28.00
C ASN A 2 -57.43 37.67 26.78
N ASN A 3 -56.24 37.06 26.89
CA ASN A 3 -55.37 36.72 25.76
C ASN A 3 -54.36 35.65 26.21
N PHE A 4 -54.80 34.41 26.35
CA PHE A 4 -53.93 33.24 26.55
C PHE A 4 -54.56 32.00 25.90
N ALA A 5 -54.62 31.95 24.56
CA ALA A 5 -55.15 30.77 23.85
C ALA A 5 -54.48 30.52 22.49
N PHE A 6 -53.25 30.99 22.26
CA PHE A 6 -52.54 30.77 20.99
C PHE A 6 -51.16 30.09 21.03
N PRO A 7 -50.46 29.84 22.17
CA PRO A 7 -49.15 29.18 22.10
C PRO A 7 -49.23 27.64 22.09
N LEU A 8 -50.33 27.03 22.54
CA LEU A 8 -50.45 25.57 22.68
C LEU A 8 -50.65 24.82 21.36
N ILE A 9 -51.17 25.48 20.31
CA ILE A 9 -51.47 24.84 19.02
C ILE A 9 -50.21 24.73 18.13
N ARG A 10 -49.24 25.64 18.29
CA ARG A 10 -47.98 25.62 17.50
C ARG A 10 -46.98 24.57 17.96
N GLY A 11 -46.99 24.17 19.23
CA GLY A 11 -46.11 23.13 19.77
C GLY A 11 -46.45 21.71 19.29
N ALA A 12 -47.75 21.42 19.17
CA ALA A 12 -48.22 20.09 18.76
C ALA A 12 -47.93 19.78 17.28
N ALA A 13 -47.95 20.78 16.40
CA ALA A 13 -47.67 20.61 14.98
C ALA A 13 -46.19 20.26 14.68
N LEU A 14 -45.26 20.76 15.49
CA LEU A 14 -43.82 20.49 15.32
C LEU A 14 -43.43 19.10 15.84
N ALA A 15 -44.08 18.61 16.90
CA ALA A 15 -43.86 17.26 17.42
C ALA A 15 -44.42 16.17 16.49
N LEU A 16 -45.55 16.42 15.82
CA LEU A 16 -46.14 15.49 14.84
C LEU A 16 -45.34 15.42 13.53
N LEU A 17 -44.69 16.51 13.10
CA LEU A 17 -43.79 16.49 11.94
C LEU A 17 -42.48 15.73 12.22
N ALA A 18 -41.94 15.83 13.43
CA ALA A 18 -40.71 15.10 13.80
C ALA A 18 -40.93 13.58 13.96
N ALA A 19 -42.14 13.14 14.36
CA ALA A 19 -42.48 11.73 14.45
C ALA A 19 -42.80 11.07 13.09
N GLY A 20 -43.24 11.84 12.08
CA GLY A 20 -43.53 11.34 10.73
C GLY A 20 -42.30 11.02 9.88
N LEU A 21 -41.16 11.67 10.14
CA LEU A 21 -39.90 11.45 9.42
C LEU A 21 -39.12 10.21 9.90
N GLY A 22 -39.43 9.66 11.08
CA GLY A 22 -38.75 8.48 11.63
C GLY A 22 -39.31 7.13 11.19
N ALA A 23 -40.52 7.09 10.60
CA ALA A 23 -41.20 5.83 10.26
C ALA A 23 -40.88 5.30 8.85
N CYS A 24 -40.19 6.08 8.00
CA CYS A 24 -39.84 5.66 6.63
C CYS A 24 -38.37 5.20 6.48
N SER A 25 -37.57 5.17 7.55
CA SER A 25 -36.15 4.78 7.48
C SER A 25 -35.90 3.28 7.69
N ASN A 26 -36.93 2.49 8.02
CA ASN A 26 -36.80 1.05 8.30
C ASN A 26 -37.14 0.14 7.11
N SER A 27 -37.27 0.70 5.91
CA SER A 27 -37.40 -0.10 4.70
C SER A 27 -36.03 -0.53 4.20
N LEU A 28 -35.70 -1.79 4.50
CA LEU A 28 -34.75 -2.63 3.77
C LEU A 28 -33.29 -2.16 3.86
N LEU A 29 -32.62 -2.49 4.97
CA LEU A 29 -31.20 -2.84 4.84
C LEU A 29 -31.14 -3.96 3.79
N PRO A 30 -30.50 -3.74 2.63
CA PRO A 30 -30.32 -4.83 1.69
C PRO A 30 -29.62 -5.95 2.45
N THR A 31 -30.14 -7.19 2.35
CA THR A 31 -29.30 -8.35 2.61
C THR A 31 -28.04 -8.10 1.80
N SER A 32 -26.92 -7.89 2.49
CA SER A 32 -25.64 -7.64 1.87
C SER A 32 -25.34 -8.83 0.97
N MET A 33 -25.72 -8.74 -0.32
CA MET A 33 -25.23 -9.63 -1.36
C MET A 33 -23.81 -9.21 -1.75
N ALA A 34 -23.02 -8.79 -0.75
CA ALA A 34 -21.60 -8.65 -0.94
C ALA A 34 -21.05 -10.05 -1.21
N PRO A 35 -20.24 -10.21 -2.26
CA PRO A 35 -19.60 -11.48 -2.53
C PRO A 35 -18.82 -11.93 -1.29
N VAL A 36 -18.98 -13.20 -0.90
CA VAL A 36 -18.23 -13.78 0.21
C VAL A 36 -16.77 -13.91 -0.23
N VAL A 37 -15.91 -13.12 0.37
CA VAL A 37 -14.46 -13.12 0.13
C VAL A 37 -13.76 -13.77 1.32
N PRO A 38 -12.80 -14.69 1.11
CA PRO A 38 -12.06 -15.29 2.22
C PRO A 38 -11.19 -14.22 2.90
N ALA A 39 -11.16 -14.24 4.23
CA ALA A 39 -10.37 -13.32 5.03
C ALA A 39 -8.87 -13.38 4.67
N THR A 40 -8.17 -12.26 4.79
CA THR A 40 -6.71 -12.16 4.70
C THR A 40 -6.08 -12.38 6.08
N VAL A 41 -5.05 -13.22 6.15
CA VAL A 41 -4.35 -13.55 7.41
C VAL A 41 -2.92 -13.04 7.45
N SER A 42 -2.33 -12.68 6.32
CA SER A 42 -0.95 -12.16 6.25
C SER A 42 -0.79 -11.04 5.23
N LEU A 43 0.27 -10.23 5.40
CA LEU A 43 0.61 -9.15 4.47
C LEU A 43 0.98 -9.68 3.09
N GLU A 44 1.75 -10.77 3.03
CA GLU A 44 2.10 -11.45 1.77
C GLU A 44 0.85 -11.95 1.03
N GLN A 45 -0.11 -12.53 1.77
CA GLN A 45 -1.37 -12.94 1.17
C GLN A 45 -2.19 -11.75 0.66
N ALA A 46 -2.18 -10.62 1.37
CA ALA A 46 -2.85 -9.40 0.92
C ALA A 46 -2.22 -8.87 -0.39
N GLU A 47 -0.89 -8.85 -0.49
CA GLU A 47 -0.18 -8.46 -1.71
C GLU A 47 -0.49 -9.39 -2.88
N LEU A 48 -0.43 -10.71 -2.64
CA LEU A 48 -0.78 -11.71 -3.65
C LEU A 48 -2.23 -11.53 -4.16
N LYS A 49 -3.19 -11.29 -3.25
CA LYS A 49 -4.58 -11.01 -3.65
C LYS A 49 -4.69 -9.75 -4.51
N LEU A 50 -3.94 -8.69 -4.19
CA LEU A 50 -3.94 -7.46 -4.99
C LEU A 50 -3.35 -7.68 -6.39
N GLU A 51 -2.27 -8.46 -6.50
CA GLU A 51 -1.69 -8.82 -7.81
C GLU A 51 -2.66 -9.68 -8.62
N GLN A 52 -3.30 -10.68 -7.99
CA GLN A 52 -4.32 -11.50 -8.63
C GLN A 52 -5.49 -10.66 -9.13
N VAL A 53 -5.99 -9.73 -8.33
CA VAL A 53 -7.06 -8.80 -8.72
C VAL A 53 -6.65 -7.97 -9.93
N ARG A 54 -5.41 -7.44 -9.97
CA ARG A 54 -4.93 -6.65 -11.12
C ARG A 54 -4.93 -7.47 -12.40
N THR A 55 -4.39 -8.69 -12.35
CA THR A 55 -4.36 -9.60 -13.51
C THR A 55 -5.77 -10.00 -13.94
N GLN A 56 -6.65 -10.32 -12.98
CA GLN A 56 -8.03 -10.73 -13.27
C GLN A 56 -8.88 -9.58 -13.81
N ARG A 57 -8.67 -8.34 -13.35
CA ARG A 57 -9.34 -7.15 -13.91
C ARG A 57 -8.95 -6.96 -15.37
N ALA A 58 -7.66 -7.00 -15.68
CA ALA A 58 -7.18 -6.90 -17.06
C ALA A 58 -7.74 -8.03 -17.95
N ALA A 59 -7.75 -9.27 -17.47
CA ALA A 59 -8.33 -10.40 -18.19
C ALA A 59 -9.85 -10.25 -18.42
N THR A 60 -10.58 -9.72 -17.43
CA THR A 60 -12.02 -9.48 -17.53
C THR A 60 -12.34 -8.39 -18.55
N GLU A 61 -11.56 -7.31 -18.56
CA GLU A 61 -11.70 -6.24 -19.55
C GLU A 61 -11.35 -6.70 -20.95
N ALA A 62 -10.26 -7.47 -21.12
CA ALA A 62 -9.90 -8.06 -22.40
C ALA A 62 -10.98 -9.03 -22.91
N ARG A 63 -11.56 -9.84 -22.03
CA ARG A 63 -12.69 -10.72 -22.38
C ARG A 63 -13.90 -9.93 -22.84
N TYR A 64 -14.24 -8.84 -22.14
CA TYR A 64 -15.35 -7.98 -22.53
C TYR A 64 -15.10 -7.33 -23.90
N ALA A 65 -13.92 -6.76 -24.13
CA ALA A 65 -13.55 -6.16 -25.41
C ALA A 65 -13.62 -7.17 -26.57
N ASN A 66 -13.13 -8.39 -26.35
CA ASN A 66 -13.24 -9.47 -27.34
C ASN A 66 -14.71 -9.85 -27.58
N SER A 67 -15.53 -9.96 -26.53
CA SER A 67 -16.95 -10.26 -26.66
C SER A 67 -17.72 -9.17 -27.39
N GLU A 68 -17.34 -7.89 -27.27
CA GLU A 68 -17.99 -6.83 -28.04
C GLU A 68 -17.84 -7.07 -29.54
N VAL A 69 -16.61 -7.34 -30.01
CA VAL A 69 -16.35 -7.65 -31.42
C VAL A 69 -17.16 -8.87 -31.89
N THR A 70 -17.13 -9.96 -31.12
CA THR A 70 -17.86 -11.19 -31.48
C THR A 70 -19.38 -11.02 -31.42
N CYS A 71 -19.91 -10.25 -30.46
CA CYS A 71 -21.35 -10.04 -30.31
C CYS A 71 -21.93 -9.27 -31.49
N TYR A 72 -21.18 -8.32 -32.07
CA TYR A 72 -21.63 -7.58 -33.26
C TYR A 72 -21.77 -8.46 -34.51
N GLU A 73 -21.17 -9.66 -34.54
CA GLU A 73 -21.32 -10.61 -35.65
C GLU A 73 -22.57 -11.52 -35.51
N ARG A 74 -23.27 -11.46 -34.37
CA ARG A 74 -24.43 -12.32 -34.08
C ARG A 74 -25.75 -11.65 -34.44
N PHE A 75 -26.78 -12.42 -34.77
CA PHE A 75 -28.13 -11.89 -35.00
C PHE A 75 -28.74 -11.26 -33.74
N PHE A 76 -28.48 -11.85 -32.56
CA PHE A 76 -28.97 -11.35 -31.27
C PHE A 76 -27.87 -10.55 -30.54
N VAL A 77 -27.45 -9.43 -31.14
CA VAL A 77 -26.35 -8.58 -30.60
C VAL A 77 -26.65 -8.12 -29.17
N ASN A 78 -27.87 -7.63 -28.91
CA ASN A 78 -28.21 -7.05 -27.60
C ASN A 78 -28.13 -8.07 -26.47
N ASP A 79 -28.70 -9.25 -26.67
CA ASP A 79 -28.67 -10.35 -25.69
C ASP A 79 -27.22 -10.77 -25.40
N CYS A 80 -26.41 -10.95 -26.44
CA CYS A 80 -24.99 -11.26 -26.31
C CYS A 80 -24.22 -10.17 -25.53
N LEU A 81 -24.48 -8.90 -25.84
CA LEU A 81 -23.84 -7.78 -25.15
C LEU A 81 -24.30 -7.65 -23.70
N ASP A 82 -25.57 -7.97 -23.41
CA ASP A 82 -26.10 -7.97 -22.04
C ASP A 82 -25.46 -9.07 -21.20
N GLU A 83 -25.31 -10.28 -21.73
CA GLU A 83 -24.56 -11.36 -21.07
C GLU A 83 -23.11 -10.96 -20.80
N ALA A 84 -22.44 -10.36 -21.79
CA ALA A 84 -21.06 -9.88 -21.65
C ALA A 84 -20.92 -8.79 -20.58
N ARG A 85 -21.85 -7.81 -20.58
CA ARG A 85 -21.91 -6.74 -19.58
C ARG A 85 -22.17 -7.29 -18.19
N GLU A 86 -23.09 -8.24 -18.06
CA GLU A 86 -23.44 -8.82 -16.77
C GLU A 86 -22.29 -9.65 -16.20
N TYR A 87 -21.63 -10.46 -17.03
CA TYR A 87 -20.40 -11.16 -16.65
C TYR A 87 -19.34 -10.18 -16.14
N ARG A 88 -19.10 -9.10 -16.88
CA ARG A 88 -18.14 -8.06 -16.48
C ARG A 88 -18.55 -7.42 -15.14
N ARG A 89 -19.81 -7.05 -14.98
CA ARG A 89 -20.34 -6.41 -13.77
C ARG A 89 -20.16 -7.28 -12.53
N VAL A 90 -20.60 -8.55 -12.59
CA VAL A 90 -20.49 -9.49 -11.47
C VAL A 90 -19.03 -9.78 -11.13
N THR A 91 -18.20 -10.02 -12.15
CA THR A 91 -16.77 -10.30 -11.95
C THR A 91 -16.06 -9.11 -11.31
N LEU A 92 -16.25 -7.90 -11.84
CA LEU A 92 -15.65 -6.69 -11.26
C LEU A 92 -16.15 -6.41 -9.84
N SER A 93 -17.42 -6.67 -9.55
CA SER A 93 -17.96 -6.56 -8.19
C SER A 93 -17.26 -7.51 -7.21
N TYR A 94 -17.03 -8.77 -7.61
CA TYR A 94 -16.27 -9.73 -6.81
C TYR A 94 -14.82 -9.27 -6.61
N LEU A 95 -14.14 -8.85 -7.68
CA LEU A 95 -12.76 -8.37 -7.62
C LEU A 95 -12.60 -7.14 -6.71
N ASN A 96 -13.55 -6.21 -6.75
CA ASN A 96 -13.55 -5.04 -5.86
C ASN A 96 -13.65 -5.47 -4.39
N ALA A 97 -14.50 -6.44 -4.06
CA ALA A 97 -14.59 -6.94 -2.69
C ALA A 97 -13.29 -7.62 -2.22
N VAL A 98 -12.62 -8.38 -3.11
CA VAL A 98 -11.29 -8.95 -2.82
C VAL A 98 -10.24 -7.86 -2.59
N GLU A 99 -10.27 -6.82 -3.43
CA GLU A 99 -9.38 -5.66 -3.32
C GLU A 99 -9.58 -4.90 -1.99
N ASP A 100 -10.85 -4.67 -1.63
CA ASP A 100 -11.22 -3.94 -0.42
C ASP A 100 -10.82 -4.71 0.85
N GLU A 101 -11.05 -6.02 0.89
CA GLU A 101 -10.63 -6.88 2.01
C GLU A 101 -9.10 -6.88 2.18
N ALA A 102 -8.36 -7.03 1.08
CA ALA A 102 -6.90 -7.02 1.12
C ALA A 102 -6.35 -5.66 1.58
N LYS A 103 -6.87 -4.55 1.04
CA LYS A 103 -6.47 -3.20 1.45
C LYS A 103 -6.89 -2.89 2.89
N HIS A 104 -8.06 -3.36 3.31
CA HIS A 104 -8.52 -3.19 4.68
C HIS A 104 -7.55 -3.86 5.66
N PHE A 105 -7.12 -5.08 5.38
CA PHE A 105 -6.10 -5.75 6.18
C PHE A 105 -4.77 -5.00 6.21
N GLN A 106 -4.28 -4.52 5.06
CA GLN A 106 -3.04 -3.72 5.02
C GLN A 106 -3.14 -2.44 5.86
N ARG A 107 -4.28 -1.73 5.77
CA ARG A 107 -4.53 -0.54 6.60
C ARG A 107 -4.55 -0.88 8.08
N LYS A 108 -5.22 -1.97 8.46
CA LYS A 108 -5.28 -2.45 9.84
C LYS A 108 -3.90 -2.83 10.37
N ALA A 109 -3.15 -3.66 9.65
CA ALA A 109 -1.80 -4.05 10.03
C ALA A 109 -0.85 -2.84 10.16
N SER A 110 -1.00 -1.83 9.29
CA SER A 110 -0.24 -0.57 9.38
C SER A 110 -0.61 0.24 10.63
N ALA A 111 -1.90 0.30 10.98
CA ALA A 111 -2.36 0.95 12.20
C ALA A 111 -1.84 0.22 13.44
N ASP A 112 -1.99 -1.10 13.50
CA ASP A 112 -1.50 -1.94 14.62
C ASP A 112 0.01 -1.75 14.83
N ALA A 113 0.80 -1.69 13.75
CA ALA A 113 2.24 -1.45 13.83
C ALA A 113 2.58 -0.05 14.38
N ARG A 114 1.79 0.97 14.02
CA ARG A 114 1.96 2.33 14.56
C ARG A 114 1.60 2.40 16.04
N ASP A 115 0.52 1.73 16.44
CA ASP A 115 0.09 1.70 17.83
C ASP A 115 1.14 1.03 18.73
N VAL A 116 1.76 -0.05 18.26
CA VAL A 116 2.91 -0.67 18.94
C VAL A 116 4.08 0.31 19.07
N ALA A 117 4.46 0.98 17.98
CA ALA A 117 5.57 1.94 18.00
C ALA A 117 5.29 3.13 18.94
N VAL A 118 4.05 3.62 18.98
CA VAL A 118 3.64 4.67 19.92
C VAL A 118 3.75 4.18 21.36
N ALA A 119 3.23 2.98 21.65
CA ALA A 119 3.32 2.40 22.99
C ALA A 119 4.77 2.21 23.46
N GLU A 120 5.67 1.78 22.57
CA GLU A 120 7.10 1.68 22.85
C GLU A 120 7.73 3.06 23.12
N SER A 121 7.36 4.07 22.33
CA SER A 121 7.86 5.44 22.52
C SER A 121 7.41 6.05 23.84
N VAL A 122 6.17 5.79 24.26
CA VAL A 122 5.64 6.23 25.56
C VAL A 122 6.41 5.56 26.70
N ARG A 123 6.62 4.24 26.64
CA ARG A 123 7.42 3.53 27.65
C ARG A 123 8.85 4.05 27.73
N ALA A 124 9.47 4.36 26.58
CA ALA A 124 10.81 4.93 26.53
C ALA A 124 10.85 6.35 27.14
N ALA A 125 9.83 7.17 26.87
CA ALA A 125 9.70 8.50 27.45
C ALA A 125 9.48 8.42 28.98
N GLU A 126 8.57 7.57 29.45
CA GLU A 126 8.34 7.35 30.89
C GLU A 126 9.61 6.86 31.61
N ALA A 127 10.38 5.97 30.97
CA ALA A 127 11.65 5.51 31.51
C ALA A 127 12.70 6.63 31.55
N GLU A 128 12.74 7.50 30.54
CA GLU A 128 13.63 8.66 30.49
C GLU A 128 13.25 9.70 31.54
N GLU A 129 11.95 10.00 31.69
CA GLU A 129 11.41 10.86 32.73
C GLU A 129 11.73 10.31 34.12
N ALA A 130 11.56 9.00 34.35
CA ALA A 130 11.94 8.37 35.61
C ALA A 130 13.44 8.48 35.88
N ARG A 131 14.30 8.35 34.85
CA ARG A 131 15.75 8.55 34.99
C ARG A 131 16.10 10.01 35.29
N MET A 132 15.43 10.96 34.65
CA MET A 132 15.60 12.39 34.90
C MET A 132 15.10 12.80 36.28
N ALA A 133 14.01 12.19 36.77
CA ALA A 133 13.52 12.38 38.13
C ALA A 133 14.45 11.78 39.19
N ALA A 134 15.08 10.63 38.90
CA ALA A 134 16.05 10.00 39.80
C ALA A 134 17.41 10.72 39.82
N ASN A 135 17.82 11.34 38.70
CA ASN A 135 19.01 12.18 38.61
C ASN A 135 18.60 13.58 38.15
N PRO A 136 17.99 14.39 39.05
CA PRO A 136 17.63 15.75 38.70
C PRO A 136 18.90 16.50 38.31
N ALA A 137 18.91 17.09 37.11
CA ALA A 137 20.00 17.94 36.68
C ALA A 137 20.23 19.02 37.75
N PRO A 138 21.49 19.30 38.14
CA PRO A 138 21.76 20.32 39.14
C PRO A 138 21.10 21.62 38.69
N VAL A 139 20.28 22.19 39.57
CA VAL A 139 19.63 23.49 39.34
C VAL A 139 20.75 24.44 38.93
N ARG A 140 20.74 24.85 37.67
CA ARG A 140 21.68 25.85 37.18
C ARG A 140 21.30 27.11 37.91
N VAL A 141 22.05 27.44 38.98
CA VAL A 141 21.93 28.72 39.66
C VAL A 141 22.07 29.77 38.56
N GLU A 142 20.98 30.46 38.28
CA GLU A 142 21.00 31.55 37.32
C GLU A 142 22.00 32.56 37.87
N ALA A 143 23.18 32.61 37.25
CA ALA A 143 24.05 33.76 37.41
C ALA A 143 23.16 34.99 37.16
N PRO A 144 23.28 36.05 37.99
CA PRO A 144 22.41 37.22 37.90
C PRO A 144 22.31 37.63 36.43
N PRO A 145 21.10 37.92 35.93
CA PRO A 145 20.86 38.07 34.51
C PRO A 145 21.91 39.02 33.98
N LYS A 146 22.89 38.48 33.24
CA LYS A 146 23.76 39.31 32.42
C LYS A 146 22.78 39.99 31.51
N VAL A 147 22.53 41.28 31.77
CA VAL A 147 21.69 42.12 30.94
C VAL A 147 22.30 41.99 29.55
N LYS A 148 21.72 41.09 28.73
CA LYS A 148 22.18 40.92 27.37
C LYS A 148 21.87 42.26 26.75
N ALA A 149 22.93 42.99 26.38
CA ALA A 149 22.80 44.21 25.61
C ALA A 149 21.76 43.95 24.51
N PRO A 150 20.84 44.89 24.27
CA PRO A 150 19.71 44.66 23.37
C PRO A 150 20.23 44.05 22.07
N SER A 151 19.85 42.79 21.83
CA SER A 151 20.27 42.11 20.61
C SER A 151 19.70 42.92 19.46
N LYS A 152 20.57 43.53 18.65
CA LYS A 152 20.16 44.24 17.45
C LYS A 152 19.53 43.21 16.53
N LYS A 153 18.20 43.11 16.56
CA LYS A 153 17.46 42.23 15.64
C LYS A 153 17.84 42.69 14.24
N PRO A 154 18.30 41.78 13.35
CA PRO A 154 18.63 42.18 11.98
C PRO A 154 17.39 42.79 11.34
N THR A 155 17.60 43.91 10.64
CA THR A 155 16.56 44.60 9.87
C THR A 155 15.97 43.65 8.83
N LEU A 156 14.76 43.95 8.35
CA LEU A 156 14.11 43.13 7.32
C LEU A 156 14.99 43.00 6.07
N GLU A 157 15.70 44.07 5.69
CA GLU A 157 16.64 44.05 4.56
C GLU A 157 17.86 43.14 4.81
N ALA A 158 18.43 43.14 6.02
CA ALA A 158 19.50 42.20 6.38
C ALA A 158 19.04 40.75 6.36
N ARG A 159 17.78 40.48 6.75
CA ARG A 159 17.19 39.13 6.69
C ARG A 159 16.94 38.69 5.25
N LYS A 160 16.40 39.56 4.40
CA LYS A 160 16.20 39.30 2.96
C LYS A 160 17.53 39.03 2.26
N ALA A 161 18.57 39.83 2.54
CA ALA A 161 19.90 39.64 1.97
C ALA A 161 20.52 38.30 2.41
N ALA A 162 20.40 37.92 3.69
CA ALA A 162 20.86 36.63 4.18
C ALA A 162 20.11 35.45 3.53
N GLN A 163 18.80 35.59 3.32
CA GLN A 163 17.98 34.57 2.64
C GLN A 163 18.35 34.46 1.16
N ALA A 164 18.56 35.58 0.46
CA ALA A 164 19.00 35.60 -0.94
C ALA A 164 20.39 34.96 -1.09
N ALA A 165 21.33 35.27 -0.17
CA ALA A 165 22.65 34.65 -0.16
C ALA A 165 22.58 33.14 0.09
N LYS A 166 21.69 32.69 0.99
CA LYS A 166 21.44 31.27 1.23
C LYS A 166 20.89 30.57 -0.02
N LEU A 167 19.92 31.18 -0.70
CA LEU A 167 19.34 30.64 -1.93
C LEU A 167 20.36 30.59 -3.07
N ALA A 168 21.20 31.63 -3.20
CA ALA A 168 22.28 31.63 -4.18
C ALA A 168 23.29 30.51 -3.91
N ARG A 169 23.65 30.27 -2.64
CA ARG A 169 24.54 29.17 -2.26
C ARG A 169 23.94 27.81 -2.61
N ILE A 170 22.67 27.58 -2.25
CA ILE A 170 21.94 26.35 -2.60
C ILE A 170 21.90 26.16 -4.11
N ALA A 171 21.60 27.21 -4.89
CA ALA A 171 21.56 27.12 -6.35
C ALA A 171 22.93 26.79 -6.96
N GLN A 172 24.03 27.26 -6.37
CA GLN A 172 25.38 26.89 -6.82
C GLN A 172 25.73 25.45 -6.44
N GLU A 173 25.41 25.03 -5.22
CA GLU A 173 25.59 23.64 -4.75
C GLU A 173 24.78 22.66 -5.62
N GLU A 174 23.53 22.99 -5.95
CA GLU A 174 22.68 22.19 -6.82
C GLU A 174 23.25 22.09 -8.24
N LYS A 175 23.68 23.22 -8.83
CA LYS A 175 24.33 23.24 -10.15
C LYS A 175 25.61 22.40 -10.17
N ALA A 176 26.43 22.50 -9.13
CA ALA A 176 27.65 21.71 -8.99
C ALA A 176 27.35 20.21 -8.82
N ALA A 177 26.25 19.85 -8.17
CA ALA A 177 25.85 18.46 -7.94
C ALA A 177 25.14 17.79 -9.13
N VAL A 178 24.74 18.53 -10.18
CA VAL A 178 24.11 17.94 -11.39
C VAL A 178 25.00 16.91 -12.10
N PRO A 179 26.26 17.22 -12.46
CA PRO A 179 27.11 16.24 -13.16
C PRO A 179 27.41 15.00 -12.29
N GLU A 180 27.60 15.18 -10.98
CA GLU A 180 27.81 14.06 -10.06
C GLU A 180 26.57 13.15 -9.98
N ARG A 181 25.37 13.73 -9.92
CA ARG A 181 24.12 12.96 -9.96
C ARG A 181 23.94 12.20 -11.26
N ALA A 182 24.28 12.80 -12.40
CA ALA A 182 24.24 12.13 -13.69
C ALA A 182 25.23 10.95 -13.74
N ALA A 183 26.48 11.16 -13.31
CA ALA A 183 27.49 10.11 -13.25
C ALA A 183 27.10 8.96 -12.29
N ASN A 184 26.51 9.28 -11.14
CA ASN A 184 26.03 8.28 -10.19
C ASN A 184 24.86 7.46 -10.74
N ALA A 185 23.94 8.09 -11.49
CA ALA A 185 22.84 7.39 -12.15
C ALA A 185 23.35 6.42 -13.23
N GLU A 186 24.33 6.85 -14.04
CA GLU A 186 24.98 5.99 -15.03
C GLU A 186 25.73 4.83 -14.38
N ALA A 187 26.50 5.09 -13.31
CA ALA A 187 27.22 4.06 -12.57
C ALA A 187 26.25 3.04 -11.94
N PHE A 188 25.09 3.48 -11.44
CA PHE A 188 24.08 2.59 -10.91
C PHE A 188 23.45 1.72 -12.02
N ALA A 189 23.14 2.30 -13.18
CA ALA A 189 22.63 1.55 -14.33
C ALA A 189 23.62 0.47 -14.80
N GLN A 190 24.92 0.78 -14.87
CA GLN A 190 25.95 -0.21 -15.20
C GLN A 190 26.05 -1.32 -14.16
N LYS A 191 26.06 -0.98 -12.86
CA LYS A 191 26.07 -1.98 -11.77
C LYS A 191 24.88 -2.93 -11.84
N ARG A 192 23.70 -2.43 -12.23
CA ARG A 192 22.52 -3.27 -12.45
C ARG A 192 22.72 -4.26 -13.58
N ILE A 193 23.17 -3.80 -14.75
CA ILE A 193 23.45 -4.65 -15.91
C ILE A 193 24.49 -5.73 -15.55
N ASP A 194 25.54 -5.35 -14.83
CA ASP A 194 26.60 -6.28 -14.42
C ASP A 194 26.10 -7.29 -13.39
N SER A 195 25.24 -6.88 -12.45
CA SER A 195 24.61 -7.79 -11.50
C SER A 195 23.72 -8.80 -12.20
N GLU A 196 22.88 -8.36 -13.15
CA GLU A 196 22.01 -9.23 -13.94
C GLU A 196 22.82 -10.22 -14.78
N LYS A 197 23.93 -9.78 -15.41
CA LYS A 197 24.86 -10.67 -16.13
C LYS A 197 25.50 -11.70 -15.20
N ARG A 198 25.89 -11.32 -13.98
CA ARG A 198 26.46 -12.25 -12.99
C ARG A 198 25.42 -13.29 -12.55
N GLN A 199 24.19 -12.86 -12.29
CA GLN A 199 23.10 -13.76 -11.91
C GLN A 199 22.83 -14.79 -13.01
N ARG A 200 22.68 -14.36 -14.27
CA ARG A 200 22.51 -15.27 -15.42
C ARG A 200 23.65 -16.28 -15.54
N LYS A 201 24.91 -15.85 -15.42
CA LYS A 201 26.06 -16.75 -15.44
C LYS A 201 26.05 -17.77 -14.30
N VAL A 202 25.59 -17.38 -13.11
CA VAL A 202 25.47 -18.30 -11.97
C VAL A 202 24.36 -19.32 -12.22
N GLU A 203 23.21 -18.89 -12.75
CA GLU A 203 22.09 -19.77 -13.11
C GLU A 203 22.48 -20.75 -14.21
N GLU A 204 23.14 -20.29 -15.28
CA GLU A 204 23.67 -21.14 -16.35
C GLU A 204 24.67 -22.18 -15.82
N LYS A 205 25.57 -21.77 -14.92
CA LYS A 205 26.53 -22.71 -14.29
C LYS A 205 25.82 -23.74 -13.43
N LYS A 206 24.82 -23.32 -12.63
CA LYS A 206 24.01 -24.23 -11.81
C LYS A 206 23.21 -25.22 -12.68
N ALA A 207 22.60 -24.74 -13.76
CA ALA A 207 21.87 -25.58 -14.70
C ALA A 207 22.80 -26.56 -15.44
N ALA A 208 23.98 -26.11 -15.86
CA ALA A 208 24.98 -26.96 -16.49
C ALA A 208 25.53 -28.01 -15.52
N SER A 209 25.78 -27.65 -14.26
CA SER A 209 26.21 -28.62 -13.24
C SER A 209 25.11 -29.63 -12.91
N ALA A 210 23.84 -29.19 -12.83
CA ALA A 210 22.70 -30.07 -12.60
C ALA A 210 22.54 -31.08 -13.75
N LYS A 211 22.56 -30.62 -15.01
CA LYS A 211 22.52 -31.51 -16.19
C LYS A 211 23.68 -32.51 -16.24
N LYS A 212 24.89 -32.07 -15.87
CA LYS A 212 26.06 -32.97 -15.77
C LYS A 212 25.89 -34.00 -14.66
N ALA A 213 25.35 -33.61 -13.50
CA ALA A 213 25.09 -34.51 -12.38
C ALA A 213 23.99 -35.52 -12.72
N GLU A 214 22.90 -35.10 -13.36
CA GLU A 214 21.83 -35.98 -13.85
C GLU A 214 22.36 -37.00 -14.86
N LYS A 215 23.15 -36.56 -15.84
CA LYS A 215 23.75 -37.46 -16.82
C LYS A 215 24.71 -38.46 -16.16
N ALA A 216 25.56 -38.00 -15.24
CA ALA A 216 26.46 -38.89 -14.50
C ALA A 216 25.69 -39.90 -13.63
N ALA A 217 24.57 -39.51 -13.03
CA ALA A 217 23.70 -40.41 -12.27
C ALA A 217 23.01 -41.45 -13.18
N GLN A 218 22.56 -41.06 -14.37
CA GLN A 218 21.99 -41.98 -15.37
C GLN A 218 23.04 -42.96 -15.90
N ASP A 219 24.25 -42.48 -16.22
CA ASP A 219 25.35 -43.32 -16.69
C ASP A 219 25.79 -44.31 -15.59
N ALA A 220 25.84 -43.87 -14.33
CA ALA A 220 26.13 -44.74 -13.19
C ALA A 220 25.02 -45.79 -12.93
N ALA A 221 23.75 -45.40 -13.06
CA ALA A 221 22.61 -46.31 -12.93
C ALA A 221 22.58 -47.35 -14.07
N ALA A 222 22.92 -46.97 -15.30
CA ALA A 222 23.02 -47.88 -16.44
C ALA A 222 24.18 -48.89 -16.28
N ALA A 223 25.30 -48.46 -15.69
CA ALA A 223 26.44 -49.33 -15.40
C ALA A 223 26.18 -50.31 -14.24
N ALA A 224 25.25 -50.00 -13.34
CA ALA A 224 24.89 -50.83 -12.19
C ALA A 224 23.81 -51.90 -12.50
N GLN A 225 23.22 -51.91 -13.71
CA GLN A 225 22.26 -52.95 -14.11
C GLN A 225 23.02 -54.27 -14.43
N PRO A 226 22.75 -55.40 -13.75
CA PRO A 226 23.42 -56.67 -14.01
C PRO A 226 22.98 -57.24 -15.36
N LYS A 227 23.96 -57.67 -16.19
CA LYS A 227 23.71 -58.36 -17.46
C LYS A 227 22.96 -59.68 -17.19
N GLU A 228 21.69 -59.76 -17.56
CA GLU A 228 20.92 -61.01 -17.52
C GLU A 228 21.62 -62.09 -18.34
N VAL A 229 21.98 -63.19 -17.66
CA VAL A 229 22.50 -64.42 -18.28
C VAL A 229 21.34 -65.10 -19.00
N LYS A 230 21.37 -65.06 -20.34
CA LYS A 230 20.52 -65.90 -21.19
C LYS A 230 20.84 -67.38 -20.93
N ILE A 231 19.99 -68.07 -20.17
CA ILE A 231 19.95 -69.53 -20.13
C ILE A 231 19.09 -69.98 -21.31
N SER A 232 19.74 -70.51 -22.35
CA SER A 232 19.08 -71.20 -23.46
C SER A 232 18.72 -72.63 -23.07
N LYS A 233 17.57 -73.03 -23.60
CA LYS A 233 16.81 -74.30 -23.56
C LYS A 233 17.61 -75.60 -23.43
#